data_AF-A0A1E5G1F5-F1
#
_entry.id   AF-A0A1E5G1F5-F1
#
_cell.length_a   1.000
_cell.length_b   1.000
_cell.length_c   1.000
_cell.angle_alpha   90.00
_cell.angle_beta   90.00
_cell.angle_gamma   90.00
#
_symmetry.space_group_name_H-M   'P 1'
#
loop_
_entity.id
_entity.type
_entity.pdbx_description
1 polymer ?
#
loop_
_entity_poly.entity_id
_entity_poly.type
_entity_poly.pdbx_seq_one_letter_code
_entity_poly.pdbx_strand_id
1 'polypeptide(L)'
;MEFFENEGYRVIILNPLQTHQQKKKSIRKIKTDPIDANRIAQVYYLSDFKLRNKLDNSLIDLRNLCRQYDGFNTLYTEAQLRFRSTLDLVFPNYDKVFSHLCCKTSLNVISNFPSSKQLVAFAGGL
;
A
#
# COMPACT_ATOMS: atom_id res chain seq x y z
N MET A 1 -14.05 -13.69 2.14
CA MET A 1 -15.03 -13.86 3.23
C MET A 1 -16.43 -13.74 2.69
N GLU A 2 -16.75 -12.64 2.00
CA GLU A 2 -18.05 -12.41 1.36
C GLU A 2 -18.47 -13.55 0.41
N PHE A 3 -17.56 -14.09 -0.40
CA PHE A 3 -17.81 -15.29 -1.21
C PHE A 3 -18.40 -16.45 -0.39
N PHE A 4 -17.76 -16.85 0.72
CA PHE A 4 -18.23 -17.96 1.54
C PHE A 4 -19.57 -17.66 2.24
N GLU A 5 -19.78 -16.41 2.66
CA GLU A 5 -21.05 -15.99 3.25
C GLU A 5 -22.18 -16.03 2.21
N ASN A 6 -21.91 -15.64 0.96
CA ASN A 6 -22.89 -15.68 -0.14
C ASN A 6 -23.25 -17.12 -0.55
N GLU A 7 -22.31 -18.06 -0.43
CA GLU A 7 -22.55 -19.49 -0.62
C GLU A 7 -23.24 -20.17 0.59
N GLY A 8 -23.64 -19.38 1.61
CA GLY A 8 -24.37 -19.87 2.78
C GLY A 8 -23.52 -20.48 3.89
N TYR A 9 -22.19 -20.37 3.81
CA TYR A 9 -21.30 -20.85 4.88
C TYR A 9 -21.25 -19.86 6.05
N ARG A 10 -21.26 -20.40 7.27
CA ARG A 10 -21.01 -19.62 8.48
C ARG A 10 -19.52 -19.33 8.61
N VAL A 11 -19.14 -18.07 8.42
CA VAL A 11 -17.74 -17.63 8.55
C VAL A 11 -17.46 -17.15 9.96
N ILE A 12 -16.38 -17.67 10.55
CA ILE A 12 -15.96 -17.35 11.91
C ILE A 12 -14.56 -16.77 11.84
N ILE A 13 -14.35 -15.63 12.50
CA ILE A 13 -13.04 -15.00 12.60
C ILE A 13 -12.38 -15.47 13.89
N LEU A 14 -11.28 -16.20 13.76
CA LEU A 14 -10.41 -16.56 14.86
C LEU A 14 -9.38 -15.46 15.09
N ASN A 15 -9.04 -15.18 16.35
CA ASN A 15 -7.96 -14.24 16.65
C ASN A 15 -6.61 -14.85 16.18
N PRO A 16 -5.86 -14.14 15.30
CA PRO A 16 -4.55 -14.61 14.85
C PRO A 16 -3.56 -14.85 16.00
N LEU A 17 -3.65 -14.09 17.08
CA LEU A 17 -2.78 -14.24 18.25
C LEU A 17 -3.02 -15.56 18.99
N GLN A 18 -4.28 -15.94 19.18
CA GLN A 18 -4.64 -17.21 19.81
C GLN A 18 -4.19 -18.40 18.95
N THR A 19 -4.43 -18.31 17.64
CA THR A 19 -3.99 -19.32 16.69
C THR A 19 -2.47 -19.47 16.70
N HIS A 20 -1.75 -18.37 16.79
CA HIS A 20 -0.29 -18.37 16.87
C HIS A 20 0.23 -18.91 18.21
N GLN A 21 -0.43 -18.59 19.34
CA GLN A 21 -0.07 -19.14 20.65
C GLN A 21 -0.22 -20.66 20.70
N GLN A 22 -1.23 -21.23 20.05
CA GLN A 22 -1.39 -22.70 19.98
C GLN A 22 -0.21 -23.36 19.24
N LYS A 23 0.40 -22.68 18.25
CA LYS A 23 1.62 -23.17 17.60
C LYS A 23 2.80 -23.25 18.58
N LYS A 24 2.90 -22.31 19.52
CA LYS A 24 3.98 -22.25 20.52
C LYS A 24 3.90 -23.35 21.58
N LYS A 25 2.74 -23.97 21.79
CA LYS A 25 2.58 -25.11 22.70
C LYS A 25 3.24 -26.39 22.18
N SER A 26 3.55 -26.47 20.89
CA SER A 26 4.22 -27.62 20.31
C SER A 26 5.73 -27.52 20.49
N ILE A 27 6.34 -28.54 21.09
CA ILE A 27 7.81 -28.64 21.29
C ILE A 27 8.55 -28.58 19.95
N ARG A 28 7.93 -29.10 18.87
CA ARG A 28 8.48 -29.12 17.52
C ARG A 28 7.81 -28.07 16.66
N LYS A 29 8.58 -27.12 16.13
CA LYS A 29 8.11 -26.08 15.21
C LYS A 29 7.91 -26.63 13.79
N ILE A 30 7.03 -27.62 13.66
CA ILE A 30 6.64 -28.17 12.35
C ILE A 30 5.43 -27.42 11.84
N LYS A 31 5.51 -27.00 10.58
CA LYS A 31 4.43 -26.40 9.82
C LYS A 31 4.18 -27.28 8.59
N THR A 32 3.05 -27.99 8.59
CA THR A 32 2.50 -28.67 7.42
C THR A 32 1.02 -28.34 7.35
N ASP A 33 0.42 -28.36 6.16
CA ASP A 33 -1.00 -27.98 5.99
C ASP A 33 -1.95 -28.81 6.87
N PRO A 34 -1.80 -30.14 7.02
CA PRO A 34 -2.65 -30.92 7.93
C PRO A 34 -2.50 -30.52 9.40
N ILE A 35 -1.27 -30.24 9.85
CA ILE A 35 -0.99 -29.85 11.23
C ILE A 35 -1.56 -28.45 11.51
N ASP A 36 -1.40 -27.52 10.57
CA ASP A 36 -1.95 -26.17 10.72
C ASP A 36 -3.48 -26.18 10.69
N ALA A 37 -4.11 -26.98 9.82
CA ALA A 37 -5.56 -27.16 9.80
C ALA A 37 -6.09 -27.73 11.12
N ASN A 38 -5.43 -28.76 11.67
CA ASN A 38 -5.79 -29.35 12.96
C ASN A 38 -5.66 -28.33 14.10
N ARG A 39 -4.57 -27.54 14.13
CA ARG A 39 -4.39 -26.47 15.13
C ARG A 39 -5.46 -25.39 15.04
N ILE A 40 -5.84 -24.98 13.83
CA ILE A 40 -6.92 -24.01 13.61
C ILE A 40 -8.25 -24.57 14.13
N ALA A 41 -8.54 -25.84 13.82
CA ALA A 41 -9.74 -26.52 14.33
C ALA A 41 -9.74 -26.61 15.87
N GLN A 42 -8.61 -26.96 16.49
CA GLN A 42 -8.49 -26.99 17.95
C GLN A 42 -8.78 -25.63 18.57
N VAL A 43 -8.21 -24.55 18.01
CA VAL A 43 -8.47 -23.19 18.48
C VAL A 43 -9.98 -22.92 18.40
N TYR A 44 -10.61 -23.27 17.27
CA TYR A 44 -12.06 -23.13 17.06
C TYR A 44 -12.93 -23.89 18.08
N TYR A 45 -12.52 -25.08 18.52
CA TYR A 45 -13.29 -25.85 19.51
C TYR A 45 -13.03 -25.43 20.95
N LEU A 46 -11.87 -24.85 21.25
CA LEU A 46 -11.42 -24.58 22.62
C LEU A 46 -11.61 -23.12 23.07
N SER A 47 -12.08 -22.23 22.20
CA SER A 47 -12.28 -20.82 22.57
C SER A 47 -13.73 -20.38 22.35
N ASP A 48 -14.18 -19.39 23.11
CA ASP A 48 -15.44 -18.71 22.82
C ASP A 48 -15.25 -17.78 21.63
N PHE A 49 -15.97 -18.08 20.54
CA PHE A 49 -15.95 -17.26 19.33
C PHE A 49 -17.22 -16.47 19.19
N LYS A 50 -17.06 -15.22 18.78
CA LYS A 50 -18.18 -14.44 18.25
C LYS A 50 -18.31 -14.76 16.77
N LEU A 51 -19.53 -15.07 16.34
CA LEU A 51 -19.87 -15.05 14.93
C LEU A 51 -19.46 -13.69 14.35
N ARG A 52 -18.90 -13.71 13.15
CA ARG A 52 -18.56 -12.48 12.46
C ARG A 52 -19.85 -11.70 12.22
N ASN A 53 -20.00 -10.55 12.86
CA ASN A 53 -21.02 -9.60 12.46
C ASN A 53 -20.62 -9.07 11.08
N LYS A 54 -21.54 -9.16 10.12
CA LYS A 54 -21.35 -8.54 8.81
C LYS A 54 -21.09 -7.06 9.05
N LEU A 55 -19.92 -6.58 8.64
CA LEU A 55 -19.64 -5.14 8.68
C LEU A 55 -20.61 -4.49 7.71
N ASP A 56 -21.14 -3.33 8.09
CA ASP A 56 -21.92 -2.52 7.18
C ASP A 56 -21.10 -2.24 5.91
N ASN A 57 -21.74 -2.33 4.75
CA ASN A 57 -21.10 -2.09 3.47
C ASN A 57 -20.46 -0.69 3.45
N SER A 58 -21.11 0.29 4.07
CA SER A 58 -20.57 1.66 4.21
C SER A 58 -19.19 1.70 4.91
N LEU A 59 -18.99 0.89 5.95
CA LEU A 59 -17.73 0.80 6.68
C LEU A 59 -16.65 0.07 5.88
N ILE A 60 -17.05 -0.93 5.08
CA ILE A 60 -16.12 -1.62 4.17
C ILE A 60 -15.63 -0.66 3.10
N ASP A 61 -16.55 0.09 2.49
CA ASP A 61 -16.24 1.08 1.46
C ASP A 61 -15.34 2.19 2.00
N LEU A 62 -15.63 2.72 3.19
CA LEU A 62 -14.79 3.70 3.84
C LEU A 62 -13.36 3.17 4.06
N ARG A 63 -13.21 1.94 4.56
CA ARG A 63 -11.88 1.33 4.74
C ARG A 63 -11.15 1.14 3.43
N ASN A 64 -11.86 0.81 2.36
CA ASN A 64 -11.28 0.68 1.02
C ASN A 64 -10.81 2.04 0.50
N LEU A 65 -11.60 3.10 0.66
CA LEU A 65 -11.23 4.48 0.30
C LEU A 65 -10.00 4.95 1.06
N CYS A 66 -9.91 4.72 2.38
CA CYS A 66 -8.71 5.05 3.16
C CYS A 66 -7.46 4.35 2.61
N ARG A 67 -7.57 3.05 2.30
CA ARG A 67 -6.44 2.28 1.73
C ARG A 67 -6.03 2.79 0.35
N GLN A 68 -6.99 3.14 -0.49
CA GLN A 68 -6.72 3.73 -1.81
C GLN A 68 -6.02 5.07 -1.67
N TYR A 69 -6.49 5.92 -0.75
CA TYR A 69 -5.86 7.20 -0.45
C TYR A 69 -4.39 7.04 -0.01
N ASP A 70 -4.12 6.11 0.92
CA ASP A 70 -2.74 5.80 1.33
C ASP A 70 -1.91 5.30 0.15
N GLY A 71 -2.47 4.43 -0.69
CA GLY A 71 -1.81 3.96 -1.92
C GLY A 71 -1.48 5.09 -2.90
N PHE A 72 -2.39 6.04 -3.09
CA PHE A 72 -2.14 7.22 -3.92
C PHE A 72 -1.04 8.12 -3.35
N ASN A 73 -0.97 8.30 -2.03
CA ASN A 73 0.11 9.06 -1.40
C ASN A 73 1.47 8.39 -1.57
N THR A 74 1.54 7.07 -1.44
CA THR A 74 2.76 6.30 -1.72
C THR A 74 3.17 6.49 -3.19
N LEU A 75 2.25 6.29 -4.13
CA LEU A 75 2.52 6.45 -5.55
C LEU A 75 2.97 7.87 -5.90
N TYR A 76 2.32 8.88 -5.32
CA TYR A 76 2.69 10.28 -5.49
C TYR A 76 4.12 10.56 -5.04
N THR A 77 4.48 10.09 -3.84
CA THR A 77 5.84 10.23 -3.30
C THR A 77 6.87 9.54 -4.19
N GLU A 78 6.60 8.31 -4.63
CA GLU A 78 7.48 7.57 -5.54
C GLU A 78 7.65 8.29 -6.88
N ALA A 79 6.56 8.81 -7.45
CA ALA A 79 6.60 9.55 -8.71
C ALA A 79 7.47 10.81 -8.59
N GLN A 80 7.36 11.56 -7.49
CA GLN A 80 8.21 12.73 -7.24
C GLN A 80 9.69 12.38 -7.12
N LEU A 81 10.02 11.28 -6.43
CA LEU A 81 11.40 10.82 -6.31
C LEU A 81 11.97 10.42 -7.67
N ARG A 82 11.23 9.63 -8.45
CA ARG A 82 11.63 9.23 -9.81
C ARG A 82 11.81 10.42 -10.74
N PHE A 83 10.89 11.38 -10.65
CA PHE A 83 10.98 12.64 -11.40
C PHE A 83 12.27 13.38 -11.06
N ARG A 84 12.56 13.58 -9.78
CA ARG A 84 13.80 14.24 -9.34
C ARG A 84 15.05 13.51 -9.83
N SER A 85 15.12 12.18 -9.65
CA SER A 85 16.26 11.40 -10.10
C SER A 85 16.48 11.49 -11.61
N THR A 86 15.40 11.50 -12.40
CA THR A 86 15.48 11.67 -13.85
C THR A 86 15.93 13.08 -14.22
N LEU A 87 15.40 14.08 -13.52
CA LEU A 87 15.74 15.48 -13.76
C LEU A 87 17.19 15.78 -13.43
N ASP A 88 17.75 15.22 -12.35
CA ASP A 88 19.15 15.40 -11.99
C ASP A 88 20.11 14.89 -13.08
N LEU A 89 19.71 13.89 -13.87
CA LEU A 89 20.51 13.36 -14.98
C LEU A 89 20.48 14.27 -16.22
N VAL A 90 19.35 14.90 -16.51
CA VAL A 90 19.14 15.68 -17.76
C VAL A 90 19.35 17.19 -17.54
N PHE A 91 19.10 17.66 -16.33
CA PHE A 91 19.14 19.07 -15.93
C PHE A 91 19.76 19.21 -14.52
N PRO A 92 21.08 19.05 -14.39
CA PRO A 92 21.75 19.09 -13.09
C PRO A 92 21.62 20.46 -12.41
N ASN A 93 21.56 20.47 -11.08
CA ASN A 93 21.36 21.66 -10.22
C ASN A 93 20.01 22.37 -10.35
N TYR A 94 19.03 21.80 -11.06
CA TYR A 94 17.71 22.40 -11.20
C TYR A 94 16.98 22.50 -9.84
N ASP A 95 17.27 21.58 -8.92
CA ASP A 95 16.75 21.59 -7.55
C ASP A 95 17.21 22.79 -6.69
N LYS A 96 18.27 23.50 -7.11
CA LYS A 96 18.71 24.75 -6.47
C LYS A 96 17.90 25.97 -6.91
N VAL A 97 17.21 25.89 -8.05
CA VAL A 97 16.44 27.00 -8.62
C VAL A 97 15.05 27.09 -8.00
N PHE A 98 14.44 25.95 -7.68
CA PHE A 98 13.10 25.87 -7.11
C PHE A 98 13.10 25.18 -5.74
N SER A 99 12.50 25.83 -4.75
CA SER A 99 12.28 25.22 -3.41
C SER A 99 11.40 23.97 -3.46
N HIS A 100 10.46 23.90 -4.41
CA HIS A 100 9.63 22.73 -4.69
C HIS A 100 9.69 22.37 -6.17
N LEU A 101 10.39 21.27 -6.48
CA LEU A 101 10.58 20.75 -7.83
C LEU A 101 9.26 20.43 -8.57
N CYS A 102 8.26 19.92 -7.86
CA CYS A 102 6.97 19.54 -8.45
C CYS A 102 5.91 20.66 -8.38
N CYS A 103 6.31 21.92 -8.17
CA CYS A 103 5.37 23.03 -8.24
C CYS A 103 4.91 23.31 -9.68
N LYS A 104 3.75 23.97 -9.83
CA LYS A 104 3.15 24.27 -11.14
C LYS A 104 4.12 25.01 -12.08
N THR A 105 4.84 26.00 -11.58
CA THR A 105 5.79 26.79 -12.36
C THR A 105 6.95 25.94 -12.87
N SER A 106 7.57 25.14 -12.00
CA SER A 106 8.67 24.25 -12.37
C SER A 106 8.24 23.21 -13.41
N LEU A 107 7.08 22.57 -13.21
CA LEU A 107 6.54 21.61 -14.16
C LEU A 107 6.26 22.25 -15.52
N ASN A 108 5.75 23.48 -15.54
CA ASN A 108 5.52 24.22 -16.78
C ASN A 108 6.84 24.56 -17.49
N VAL A 109 7.88 24.94 -16.76
CA VAL A 109 9.22 25.21 -17.33
C VAL A 109 9.77 23.95 -17.98
N ILE A 110 9.76 22.81 -17.28
CA ILE A 110 10.26 21.53 -17.81
C ILE A 110 9.43 21.02 -18.98
N SER A 111 8.11 21.25 -18.96
CA SER A 111 7.22 20.87 -20.08
C SER A 111 7.54 21.63 -21.37
N ASN A 112 7.96 22.90 -21.27
CA ASN A 112 8.33 23.71 -22.44
C ASN A 112 9.81 23.58 -22.81
N PHE A 113 10.68 23.34 -21.83
CA PHE A 113 12.13 23.23 -21.98
C PHE A 113 12.67 22.00 -21.21
N PRO A 114 12.60 20.80 -21.81
CA PRO A 114 13.02 19.55 -21.15
C PRO A 114 14.53 19.44 -20.87
N SER A 115 15.36 20.26 -21.53
CA SER A 115 16.83 20.24 -21.37
C SER A 115 17.42 21.62 -21.17
N SER A 116 18.54 21.69 -20.45
CA SER A 116 19.26 22.94 -20.18
C SER A 116 19.71 23.66 -21.44
N LYS A 117 20.06 22.91 -22.48
CA LYS A 117 20.46 23.44 -23.79
C LYS A 117 19.33 24.20 -24.49
N GLN A 118 18.11 23.68 -24.43
CA GLN A 118 16.94 24.33 -25.05
C GLN A 118 16.56 25.62 -24.32
N LEU A 119 16.67 25.63 -22.99
CA LEU A 119 16.41 26.84 -22.20
C LEU A 119 17.43 27.95 -22.53
N VAL A 120 18.72 27.60 -22.61
CA VAL A 120 19.78 28.56 -22.99
C VAL A 120 19.62 29.05 -24.43
N ALA A 121 19.24 28.17 -25.37
CA ALA A 121 19.00 28.57 -26.76
C ALA A 121 17.82 29.56 -26.91
N PHE A 122 16.79 29.43 -26.08
CA PHE A 122 15.69 30.40 -26.01
C PHE A 122 16.12 31.72 -25.37
N ALA A 123 16.91 31.68 -24.29
CA ALA A 123 17.37 32.87 -23.60
C ALA A 123 18.45 33.67 -24.36
N GLY A 124 19.28 33.00 -25.18
CA GLY A 124 20.33 33.63 -25.99
C GLY A 124 19.89 34.11 -27.37
N GLY A 125 18.60 33.96 -27.72
CA GLY A 125 17.99 34.50 -28.94
C GLY A 125 17.32 35.87 -28.75
N LEU A 126 17.46 36.46 -27.55
CA LEU A 126 17.04 37.82 -27.20
C LEU A 126 18.25 38.75 -27.06
#